data_AF-A0A5J4SM04-F1
#
_entry.id   AF-A0A5J4SM04-F1
#
_cell.length_a   1.000
_cell.length_b   1.000
_cell.length_c   1.000
_cell.angle_alpha   90.00
_cell.angle_beta   90.00
_cell.angle_gamma   90.00
#
_symmetry.space_group_name_H-M   'P 1'
#
loop_
_entity.id
_entity.type
_entity.pdbx_description
1 polymer ?
#
loop_
_entity_poly.entity_id
_entity_poly.type
_entity_poly.pdbx_seq_one_letter_code
_entity_poly.pdbx_strand_id
1 'polypeptide(L)'
;MIYGYIRVSTDRQDTEAQKIGVLSKAKELGLMVESWISDDGVSGVKEPEKRLLGKLLKKVGEGDVIISSEISRLGRNLFMIMRILEHCMKVGAKVYTVKDCYELGDNIQSKVLAFAFGLAAEIERDMISKRTKEALAHRRAEGAVLGRKIGCKSKNLKLDKRETEIKRYLDKNISFSGIARIMNCHRLTVSKICEERGWLSDERVEKRKRCQAIVKKRKKIQLFYCPVSDEDLIELYKKHFSITKIADILSVHSNALTNYIKRKGIYEQLQKINEEQRLKVKSKGQIERESLEQ
;
A
#
# COMPACT_ATOMS: atom_id res chain seq x y z
N MET A 1 -33.39 -5.67 -8.44
CA MET A 1 -33.66 -6.91 -7.67
C MET A 1 -33.81 -6.58 -6.19
N ILE A 2 -34.74 -7.26 -5.51
CA ILE A 2 -34.97 -7.10 -4.06
C ILE A 2 -34.53 -8.34 -3.30
N TYR A 3 -33.64 -8.14 -2.33
CA TYR A 3 -33.03 -9.19 -1.53
C TYR A 3 -33.51 -9.15 -0.08
N GLY A 4 -33.94 -10.30 0.45
CA GLY A 4 -34.18 -10.49 1.87
C GLY A 4 -32.95 -11.10 2.53
N TYR A 5 -32.36 -10.41 3.50
CA TYR A 5 -31.19 -10.90 4.24
C TYR A 5 -31.53 -11.26 5.68
N ILE A 6 -31.16 -12.48 6.08
CA ILE A 6 -31.43 -13.04 7.40
C ILE A 6 -30.14 -13.65 7.94
N ARG A 7 -29.90 -13.48 9.25
CA ARG A 7 -28.79 -14.11 9.94
C ARG A 7 -29.23 -14.64 11.28
N VAL A 8 -29.04 -15.94 11.52
CA VAL A 8 -29.39 -16.59 12.79
C VAL A 8 -28.21 -17.39 13.33
N SER A 9 -28.01 -17.32 14.65
CA SER A 9 -26.89 -18.01 15.30
C SER A 9 -27.19 -19.47 15.60
N THR A 10 -28.45 -19.88 15.81
CA THR A 10 -28.79 -21.27 16.16
C THR A 10 -30.29 -21.63 16.14
N ASP A 11 -31.21 -20.66 16.10
CA ASP A 11 -32.63 -20.92 16.39
C ASP A 11 -33.54 -20.80 15.15
N ARG A 12 -34.30 -21.86 14.86
CA ARG A 12 -35.20 -21.91 13.68
C ARG A 12 -36.44 -21.03 13.84
N GLN A 13 -36.92 -20.84 15.07
CA GLN A 13 -38.08 -19.99 15.35
C GLN A 13 -37.80 -18.51 15.06
N ASP A 14 -36.59 -18.03 15.36
CA ASP A 14 -36.16 -16.65 15.07
C ASP A 14 -36.04 -16.39 13.55
N THR A 15 -35.80 -17.44 12.75
CA THR A 15 -35.66 -17.31 11.29
C THR A 15 -36.98 -16.93 10.62
N GLU A 16 -38.07 -17.59 11.00
CA GLU A 16 -39.40 -17.33 10.42
C GLU A 16 -39.96 -15.98 10.86
N ALA A 17 -39.73 -15.58 12.11
CA ALA A 17 -40.09 -14.24 12.59
C ALA A 17 -39.37 -13.14 11.78
N GLN A 18 -38.08 -13.33 11.48
CA GLN A 18 -37.31 -12.39 10.65
C GLN A 18 -37.82 -12.34 9.21
N LYS A 19 -38.17 -13.50 8.60
CA LYS A 19 -38.78 -13.54 7.26
C LYS A 19 -40.08 -12.76 7.21
N ILE A 20 -40.97 -12.99 8.17
CA ILE A 20 -42.28 -12.31 8.23
C ILE A 20 -42.09 -10.79 8.34
N GLY A 21 -41.18 -10.33 9.20
CA GLY A 21 -40.87 -8.91 9.32
C GLY A 21 -40.34 -8.31 8.02
N VAL A 22 -39.40 -8.99 7.36
CA VAL A 22 -38.83 -8.55 6.08
C VAL A 22 -39.89 -8.50 4.98
N LEU A 23 -40.76 -9.51 4.88
CA LEU A 23 -41.87 -9.55 3.92
C LEU A 23 -42.89 -8.44 4.18
N SER A 24 -43.22 -8.18 5.45
CA SER A 24 -44.10 -7.07 5.84
C SER A 24 -43.53 -5.73 5.40
N LYS A 25 -42.23 -5.50 5.63
CA LYS A 25 -41.57 -4.26 5.22
C LYS A 25 -41.46 -4.13 3.71
N ALA A 26 -41.19 -5.22 3.00
CA ALA A 26 -41.20 -5.23 1.55
C ALA A 26 -42.58 -4.83 1.01
N LYS A 27 -43.66 -5.41 1.56
CA LYS A 27 -45.04 -5.08 1.19
C LYS A 27 -45.40 -3.61 1.46
N GLU A 28 -44.98 -3.07 2.60
CA GLU A 28 -45.16 -1.65 2.94
C GLU A 28 -44.48 -0.73 1.90
N LEU A 29 -43.30 -1.12 1.42
CA LEU A 29 -42.54 -0.38 0.40
C LEU A 29 -43.04 -0.64 -1.04
N GLY A 30 -44.09 -1.47 -1.23
CA GLY A 30 -44.55 -1.88 -2.56
C GLY A 30 -43.55 -2.79 -3.31
N LEU A 31 -42.65 -3.44 -2.58
CA LEU A 31 -41.59 -4.30 -3.11
C LEU A 31 -41.91 -5.78 -2.88
N MET A 32 -41.42 -6.65 -3.77
CA MET A 32 -41.51 -8.10 -3.64
C MET A 32 -40.11 -8.68 -3.48
N VAL A 33 -39.86 -9.47 -2.43
CA VAL A 33 -38.56 -10.10 -2.22
C VAL A 33 -38.35 -11.21 -3.26
N GLU A 34 -37.36 -11.03 -4.13
CA GLU A 34 -37.05 -11.95 -5.24
C GLU A 34 -36.04 -13.03 -4.82
N SER A 35 -35.11 -12.70 -3.91
CA SER A 35 -34.04 -13.61 -3.50
C SER A 35 -33.78 -13.52 -2.01
N TRP A 36 -33.62 -14.68 -1.36
CA TRP A 36 -33.27 -14.78 0.05
C TRP A 36 -31.80 -15.16 0.23
N ILE A 37 -31.16 -14.52 1.20
CA ILE A 37 -29.81 -14.84 1.64
C ILE A 37 -29.87 -15.09 3.15
N SER A 38 -29.67 -16.35 3.54
CA SER A 38 -29.65 -16.77 4.95
C SER A 38 -28.25 -17.18 5.36
N ASP A 39 -27.69 -16.51 6.37
CA ASP A 39 -26.45 -16.90 7.03
C ASP A 39 -26.78 -17.70 8.31
N ASP A 40 -26.96 -19.03 8.14
CA ASP A 40 -27.36 -19.95 9.20
C ASP A 40 -26.15 -20.45 10.01
N GLY A 41 -26.18 -20.28 11.34
CA GLY A 41 -25.09 -20.70 12.23
C GLY A 41 -23.82 -19.85 12.10
N VAL A 42 -23.90 -18.70 11.42
CA VAL A 42 -22.76 -17.83 11.16
C VAL A 42 -22.73 -16.68 12.16
N SER A 43 -21.66 -16.64 12.96
CA SER A 43 -21.42 -15.56 13.91
C SER A 43 -21.26 -14.21 13.20
N GLY A 44 -21.95 -13.20 13.72
CA GLY A 44 -21.86 -11.79 13.31
C GLY A 44 -20.50 -11.13 13.55
N VAL A 45 -19.52 -11.86 14.10
CA VAL A 45 -18.12 -11.45 14.27
C VAL A 45 -17.27 -11.75 13.01
N LYS A 46 -17.65 -12.75 12.19
CA LYS A 46 -16.87 -13.12 11.00
C LYS A 46 -16.93 -12.03 9.93
N GLU A 47 -15.85 -11.74 9.20
CA GLU A 47 -15.91 -10.75 8.11
C GLU A 47 -17.00 -11.07 7.06
N PRO A 48 -17.65 -10.06 6.44
CA PRO A 48 -18.75 -10.25 5.48
C PRO A 48 -18.35 -11.15 4.30
N GLU A 49 -17.10 -11.03 3.84
CA GLU A 49 -16.50 -11.82 2.75
C GLU A 49 -16.49 -13.34 3.02
N LYS A 50 -16.49 -13.74 4.30
CA LYS A 50 -16.52 -15.14 4.74
C LYS A 50 -17.95 -15.65 4.98
N ARG A 51 -18.96 -14.83 4.69
CA ARG A 51 -20.39 -15.14 4.83
C ARG A 51 -21.07 -15.14 3.47
N LEU A 52 -22.32 -15.60 3.41
CA LEU A 52 -23.15 -15.50 2.21
C LEU A 52 -23.51 -14.04 1.91
N LEU A 53 -23.58 -13.19 2.94
CA LEU A 53 -23.68 -11.73 2.75
C LEU A 53 -22.59 -11.17 1.81
N GLY A 54 -21.33 -11.62 1.92
CA GLY A 54 -20.26 -11.16 1.04
C GLY A 54 -20.43 -11.57 -0.42
N LYS A 55 -21.16 -12.67 -0.69
CA LYS A 55 -21.53 -13.06 -2.06
C LYS A 55 -22.65 -12.16 -2.60
N LEU A 56 -23.61 -11.78 -1.75
CA LEU A 56 -24.66 -10.84 -2.11
C LEU A 56 -24.08 -9.46 -2.47
N LEU A 57 -23.18 -8.93 -1.64
CA LEU A 57 -22.57 -7.61 -1.85
C LEU A 57 -21.73 -7.52 -3.14
N LYS A 58 -21.30 -8.66 -3.69
CA LYS A 58 -20.61 -8.71 -5.00
C LYS A 58 -21.57 -8.78 -6.19
N LYS A 59 -22.81 -9.20 -5.96
CA LYS A 59 -23.86 -9.32 -6.98
C LYS A 59 -24.74 -8.08 -7.08
N VAL A 60 -24.89 -7.36 -5.97
CA VAL A 60 -25.75 -6.19 -5.88
C VAL A 60 -25.30 -5.11 -6.88
N GLY A 61 -26.26 -4.53 -7.59
CA GLY A 61 -26.06 -3.44 -8.53
C GLY A 61 -26.81 -2.16 -8.16
N GLU A 62 -26.79 -1.18 -9.05
CA GLU A 62 -27.51 0.07 -8.89
C GLU A 62 -29.04 -0.18 -8.89
N GLY A 63 -29.76 0.44 -7.96
CA GLY A 63 -31.22 0.31 -7.82
C GLY A 63 -31.68 -0.97 -7.11
N ASP A 64 -30.77 -1.88 -6.76
CA ASP A 64 -31.09 -3.05 -5.95
C ASP A 64 -31.40 -2.67 -4.50
N VAL A 65 -32.21 -3.49 -3.85
CA VAL A 65 -32.68 -3.26 -2.47
C VAL A 65 -32.35 -4.45 -1.59
N ILE A 66 -31.74 -4.21 -0.44
CA ILE A 66 -31.48 -5.22 0.59
C ILE A 66 -32.33 -4.92 1.81
N ILE A 67 -33.18 -5.85 2.22
CA ILE A 67 -34.05 -5.73 3.39
C ILE A 67 -33.59 -6.71 4.46
N SER A 68 -33.29 -6.21 5.65
CA SER A 68 -32.83 -6.97 6.81
C SER A 68 -33.75 -6.73 8.01
N SER A 69 -33.83 -7.66 8.95
CA SER A 69 -34.65 -7.45 10.17
C SER A 69 -34.11 -6.31 11.06
N GLU A 70 -32.80 -6.30 11.29
CA GLU A 70 -32.07 -5.31 12.11
C GLU A 70 -30.71 -5.02 11.48
N ILE A 71 -30.10 -3.87 11.82
CA ILE A 71 -28.76 -3.47 11.41
C ILE A 71 -27.69 -4.41 11.98
N SER A 72 -27.94 -4.95 13.18
CA SER A 72 -27.11 -5.93 13.88
C SER A 72 -26.97 -7.26 13.11
N ARG A 73 -27.86 -7.53 12.15
CA ARG A 73 -27.79 -8.73 11.30
C ARG A 73 -26.71 -8.58 10.23
N LEU A 74 -26.41 -7.37 9.77
CA LEU A 74 -25.33 -7.10 8.82
C LEU A 74 -23.95 -7.35 9.47
N GLY A 75 -23.77 -6.98 10.74
CA GLY A 75 -22.54 -7.26 11.50
C GLY A 75 -22.68 -6.99 12.99
N ARG A 76 -21.76 -7.51 13.81
CA ARG A 76 -21.65 -7.18 15.24
C ARG A 76 -20.68 -6.03 15.53
N ASN A 77 -19.75 -5.75 14.62
CA ASN A 77 -18.83 -4.63 14.74
C ASN A 77 -19.42 -3.44 13.98
N LEU A 78 -19.47 -2.27 14.62
CA LEU A 78 -19.92 -1.01 14.01
C LEU A 78 -19.18 -0.74 12.69
N PHE A 79 -17.86 -0.90 12.69
CA PHE A 79 -17.03 -0.71 11.49
C PHE A 79 -17.40 -1.65 10.35
N MET A 80 -17.79 -2.89 10.66
CA MET A 80 -18.23 -3.86 9.66
C MET A 80 -19.55 -3.44 9.02
N ILE A 81 -20.52 -3.00 9.84
CA ILE A 81 -21.80 -2.48 9.37
C ILE A 81 -21.55 -1.30 8.42
N MET A 82 -20.68 -0.37 8.82
CA MET A 82 -20.39 0.81 8.01
C MET A 82 -19.73 0.49 6.68
N ARG A 83 -18.76 -0.44 6.65
CA ARG A 83 -18.14 -0.89 5.38
C ARG A 83 -19.19 -1.45 4.43
N ILE A 84 -20.18 -2.17 4.94
CA ILE A 84 -21.28 -2.71 4.14
C ILE A 84 -22.15 -1.58 3.61
N LEU A 85 -22.54 -0.62 4.46
CA LEU A 85 -23.37 0.52 4.06
C LEU A 85 -22.64 1.41 3.04
N GLU A 86 -21.37 1.73 3.25
CA GLU A 86 -20.54 2.51 2.32
C GLU A 86 -20.46 1.82 0.95
N HIS A 87 -20.27 0.50 0.93
CA HIS A 87 -20.26 -0.29 -0.30
C HIS A 87 -21.60 -0.19 -1.04
N CYS A 88 -22.72 -0.38 -0.33
CA CYS A 88 -24.05 -0.24 -0.92
C CYS A 88 -24.28 1.17 -1.47
N MET A 89 -23.87 2.23 -0.75
CA MET A 89 -23.97 3.60 -1.24
C MET A 89 -23.18 3.83 -2.53
N LYS A 90 -21.93 3.34 -2.61
CA LYS A 90 -21.08 3.51 -3.80
C LYS A 90 -21.63 2.78 -5.03
N VAL A 91 -22.29 1.65 -4.81
CA VAL A 91 -22.92 0.86 -5.88
C VAL A 91 -24.28 1.43 -6.29
N GLY A 92 -24.91 2.26 -5.46
CA GLY A 92 -26.26 2.78 -5.68
C GLY A 92 -27.36 1.82 -5.23
N ALA A 93 -27.04 0.90 -4.31
CA ALA A 93 -27.98 -0.03 -3.70
C ALA A 93 -28.59 0.54 -2.41
N LYS A 94 -29.87 0.26 -2.17
CA LYS A 94 -30.59 0.70 -0.97
C LYS A 94 -30.62 -0.39 0.09
N VAL A 95 -30.61 -0.01 1.36
CA VAL A 95 -30.69 -0.95 2.49
C VAL A 95 -31.82 -0.52 3.43
N TYR A 96 -32.74 -1.44 3.74
CA TYR A 96 -33.83 -1.22 4.69
C TYR A 96 -33.70 -2.16 5.88
N THR A 97 -34.05 -1.66 7.06
CA THR A 97 -34.21 -2.48 8.27
C THR A 97 -35.65 -2.43 8.77
N VAL A 98 -36.12 -3.55 9.32
CA VAL A 98 -37.50 -3.66 9.82
C VAL A 98 -37.64 -3.01 11.19
N LYS A 99 -36.84 -3.42 12.18
CA LYS A 99 -37.02 -2.96 13.58
C LYS A 99 -36.40 -1.60 13.86
N ASP A 100 -35.25 -1.32 13.23
CA ASP A 100 -34.54 -0.07 13.46
C ASP A 100 -35.13 1.09 12.62
N CYS A 101 -36.13 0.80 11.77
CA CYS A 101 -36.73 1.72 10.79
C CYS A 101 -35.68 2.48 9.97
N TYR A 102 -34.49 1.92 9.83
CA TYR A 102 -33.37 2.53 9.13
C TYR A 102 -33.52 2.31 7.62
N GLU A 103 -33.30 3.38 6.87
CA GLU A 103 -33.23 3.40 5.41
C GLU A 103 -31.87 3.98 5.01
N LEU A 104 -31.13 3.23 4.18
CA LEU A 104 -30.01 3.72 3.41
C LEU A 104 -30.52 4.01 2.00
N GLY A 105 -30.80 5.29 1.75
CA GLY A 105 -31.30 5.80 0.48
C GLY A 105 -30.76 7.21 0.21
N ASP A 106 -31.44 7.96 -0.64
CA ASP A 106 -30.98 9.29 -1.06
C ASP A 106 -31.31 10.42 -0.05
N ASN A 107 -31.74 10.05 1.16
CA ASN A 107 -32.20 10.98 2.18
C ASN A 107 -31.02 11.55 2.98
N ILE A 108 -31.08 12.85 3.30
CA ILE A 108 -30.02 13.57 4.05
C ILE A 108 -29.75 12.90 5.41
N GLN A 109 -30.78 12.42 6.10
CA GLN A 109 -30.63 11.78 7.42
C GLN A 109 -29.81 10.49 7.36
N SER A 110 -30.01 9.67 6.33
CA SER A 110 -29.27 8.44 6.09
C SER A 110 -27.79 8.71 5.80
N LYS A 111 -27.50 9.78 5.04
CA LYS A 111 -26.14 10.23 4.73
C LYS A 111 -25.43 10.79 5.97
N VAL A 112 -26.11 11.59 6.78
CA VAL A 112 -25.57 12.14 8.05
C VAL A 112 -25.27 11.02 9.05
N LEU A 113 -26.18 10.06 9.21
CA LEU A 113 -25.98 8.96 10.14
C LEU A 113 -24.86 8.01 9.68
N ALA A 114 -24.78 7.72 8.37
CA ALA A 114 -23.65 6.99 7.80
C ALA A 114 -22.32 7.73 7.98
N PHE A 115 -22.30 9.05 7.85
CA PHE A 115 -21.11 9.89 8.07
C PHE A 115 -20.71 9.94 9.55
N ALA A 116 -21.66 10.10 10.47
CA ALA A 116 -21.40 10.11 11.90
C ALA A 116 -20.82 8.77 12.39
N PHE A 117 -21.39 7.65 11.91
CA PHE A 117 -20.78 6.34 12.15
C PHE A 117 -19.41 6.24 11.47
N GLY A 118 -19.28 6.73 10.23
CA GLY A 118 -18.04 6.97 9.46
C GLY A 118 -16.89 7.44 10.34
N LEU A 119 -17.10 8.63 10.89
CA LEU A 119 -16.17 9.31 11.77
C LEU A 119 -15.92 8.55 13.06
N ALA A 120 -16.97 7.98 13.69
CA ALA A 120 -16.81 7.23 14.92
C ALA A 120 -15.86 6.02 14.77
N ALA A 121 -15.93 5.30 13.65
CA ALA A 121 -15.03 4.17 13.42
C ALA A 121 -13.60 4.57 13.04
N GLU A 122 -13.43 5.75 12.42
CA GLU A 122 -12.09 6.32 12.19
C GLU A 122 -11.44 6.70 13.53
N ILE A 123 -12.18 7.41 14.39
CA ILE A 123 -11.74 7.80 15.73
C ILE A 123 -11.38 6.56 16.56
N GLU A 124 -12.19 5.50 16.53
CA GLU A 124 -11.90 4.27 17.27
C GLU A 124 -10.60 3.61 16.78
N ARG A 125 -10.38 3.50 15.47
CA ARG A 125 -9.14 2.96 14.88
C ARG A 125 -7.92 3.78 15.33
N ASP A 126 -8.05 5.10 15.32
CA ASP A 126 -6.99 6.00 15.77
C ASP A 126 -6.73 5.86 17.27
N MET A 127 -7.76 5.71 18.09
CA MET A 127 -7.62 5.44 19.53
C MET A 127 -6.91 4.11 19.80
N ILE A 128 -7.25 3.03 19.08
CA ILE A 128 -6.56 1.73 19.20
C ILE A 128 -5.09 1.86 18.79
N SER A 129 -4.82 2.54 17.67
CA SER A 129 -3.47 2.82 17.19
C SER A 129 -2.67 3.62 18.22
N LYS A 130 -3.27 4.66 18.79
CA LYS A 130 -2.67 5.51 19.83
C LYS A 130 -2.34 4.72 21.09
N ARG A 131 -3.29 3.97 21.66
CA ARG A 131 -3.07 3.11 22.83
C ARG A 131 -1.98 2.07 22.60
N THR A 132 -1.94 1.47 21.40
CA THR A 132 -0.90 0.49 21.04
C THR A 132 0.47 1.15 20.98
N LYS A 133 0.58 2.35 20.38
CA LYS A 133 1.83 3.11 20.34
C LYS A 133 2.30 3.52 21.73
N GLU A 134 1.39 3.97 22.59
CA GLU A 134 1.68 4.33 23.99
C GLU A 134 2.18 3.11 24.78
N ALA A 135 1.49 1.97 24.68
CA ALA A 135 1.92 0.73 25.30
C ALA A 135 3.30 0.26 24.78
N LEU A 136 3.56 0.35 23.48
CA LEU A 136 4.86 0.03 22.91
C LEU A 136 5.94 1.02 23.37
N ALA A 137 5.62 2.31 23.48
CA ALA A 137 6.56 3.31 23.99
C ALA A 137 6.93 3.04 25.45
N HIS A 138 5.95 2.69 26.29
CA HIS A 138 6.19 2.26 27.67
C HIS A 138 7.11 1.05 27.72
N ARG A 139 6.81 0.01 26.95
CA ARG A 139 7.67 -1.19 26.88
C ARG A 139 9.08 -0.91 26.39
N ARG A 140 9.27 0.04 25.47
CA ARG A 140 10.63 0.49 25.07
C ARG A 140 11.33 1.19 26.23
N ALA A 141 10.63 2.05 26.97
CA ALA A 141 11.19 2.76 28.12
C ALA A 141 11.62 1.79 29.24
N GLU A 142 10.89 0.69 29.43
CA GLU A 142 11.25 -0.43 30.32
C GLU A 142 12.42 -1.29 29.78
N GLY A 143 12.98 -0.96 28.62
CA GLY A 143 14.12 -1.68 28.02
C GLY A 143 13.73 -2.95 27.26
N ALA A 144 12.44 -3.20 27.01
CA ALA A 144 12.03 -4.37 26.23
C ALA A 144 12.41 -4.20 24.75
N VAL A 145 13.11 -5.19 24.19
CA VAL A 145 13.43 -5.24 22.75
C VAL A 145 12.16 -5.54 21.97
N LEU A 146 11.62 -4.52 21.29
CA LEU A 146 10.46 -4.67 20.42
C LEU A 146 10.84 -5.23 19.05
N GLY A 147 9.94 -6.02 18.48
CA GLY A 147 10.13 -6.63 17.16
C GLY A 147 10.98 -7.90 17.21
N ARG A 148 11.58 -8.25 16.07
CA ARG A 148 12.40 -9.47 15.96
C ARG A 148 13.73 -9.27 16.66
N LYS A 149 14.03 -10.14 17.63
CA LYS A 149 15.33 -10.18 18.31
C LYS A 149 16.47 -10.24 17.28
N ILE A 150 17.49 -9.41 17.52
CA ILE A 150 18.69 -9.34 16.68
C ILE A 150 19.36 -10.72 16.67
N GLY A 151 19.76 -11.19 15.49
CA GLY A 151 20.41 -12.50 15.31
C GLY A 151 19.47 -13.71 15.26
N CYS A 152 18.20 -13.59 15.66
CA CYS A 152 17.27 -14.71 15.54
C CYS A 152 16.90 -14.97 14.07
N LYS A 153 17.12 -16.21 13.59
CA LYS A 153 16.62 -16.69 12.29
C LYS A 153 15.12 -16.98 12.36
N SER A 154 14.43 -16.86 11.22
CA SER A 154 13.00 -17.19 11.18
C SER A 154 12.88 -18.71 11.23
N LYS A 155 12.09 -19.26 12.15
CA LYS A 155 11.87 -20.71 12.21
C LYS A 155 11.21 -21.24 10.93
N ASN A 156 10.37 -20.42 10.30
CA ASN A 156 9.72 -20.71 9.04
C ASN A 156 10.01 -19.56 8.06
N LEU A 157 10.64 -19.84 6.92
CA LEU A 157 10.73 -18.95 5.78
C LEU A 157 9.58 -19.24 4.79
N LYS A 158 9.17 -18.19 4.06
CA LYS A 158 8.13 -18.27 3.01
C LYS A 158 8.37 -19.37 1.98
N LEU A 159 9.63 -19.73 1.75
CA LEU A 159 10.06 -20.68 0.72
C LEU A 159 10.32 -22.09 1.25
N ASP A 160 10.19 -22.35 2.55
CA ASP A 160 10.51 -23.67 3.13
C ASP A 160 9.66 -24.80 2.55
N LYS A 161 8.38 -24.51 2.26
CA LYS A 161 7.43 -25.49 1.70
C LYS A 161 7.59 -25.72 0.19
N ARG A 162 8.48 -24.99 -0.48
CA ARG A 162 8.62 -24.99 -1.95
C ARG A 162 10.04 -25.32 -2.40
N GLU A 163 10.76 -26.10 -1.60
CA GLU A 163 12.13 -26.52 -1.87
C GLU A 163 12.29 -27.27 -3.20
N THR A 164 11.38 -28.20 -3.50
CA THR A 164 11.42 -29.03 -4.72
C THR A 164 11.33 -28.19 -5.99
N GLU A 165 10.45 -27.19 -6.01
CA GLU A 165 10.32 -26.25 -7.12
C GLU A 165 11.59 -25.41 -7.32
N ILE A 166 12.20 -24.94 -6.23
CA ILE A 166 13.43 -24.14 -6.30
C ILE A 166 14.56 -24.97 -6.88
N LYS A 167 14.77 -26.21 -6.41
CA LYS A 167 15.79 -27.12 -6.97
C LYS A 167 15.59 -27.31 -8.47
N ARG A 168 14.35 -27.61 -8.90
CA ARG A 168 14.02 -27.74 -10.33
C ARG A 168 14.36 -26.50 -11.15
N TYR A 169 14.13 -25.29 -10.62
CA TYR A 169 14.49 -24.06 -11.33
C TYR A 169 16.00 -23.78 -11.32
N LEU A 170 16.70 -24.24 -10.29
CA LEU A 170 18.15 -24.18 -10.24
C LEU A 170 18.77 -25.11 -11.28
N ASP A 171 18.26 -26.32 -11.44
CA ASP A 171 18.72 -27.29 -12.44
C ASP A 171 18.51 -26.77 -13.86
N LYS A 172 17.38 -26.08 -14.10
CA LYS A 172 17.09 -25.36 -15.36
C LYS A 172 17.94 -24.10 -15.57
N ASN A 173 18.93 -23.85 -14.73
CA ASN A 173 19.84 -22.70 -14.79
C ASN A 173 19.16 -21.32 -14.76
N ILE A 174 17.94 -21.23 -14.23
CA ILE A 174 17.21 -19.96 -14.10
C ILE A 174 17.91 -19.07 -13.07
N SER A 175 18.03 -17.78 -13.37
CA SER A 175 18.63 -16.80 -12.44
C SER A 175 17.81 -16.64 -11.16
N PHE A 176 18.44 -16.28 -10.03
CA PHE A 176 17.72 -15.99 -8.78
C PHE A 176 16.67 -14.91 -8.92
N SER A 177 16.88 -13.92 -9.79
CA SER A 177 15.88 -12.90 -10.09
C SER A 177 14.67 -13.50 -10.83
N GLY A 178 14.90 -14.45 -11.74
CA GLY A 178 13.82 -15.19 -12.42
C GLY A 178 13.02 -16.04 -11.44
N ILE A 179 13.69 -16.81 -10.60
CA ILE A 179 13.07 -17.62 -9.55
C ILE A 179 12.27 -16.72 -8.59
N ALA A 180 12.84 -15.58 -8.19
CA ALA A 180 12.18 -14.65 -7.29
C ALA A 180 10.86 -14.08 -7.85
N ARG A 181 10.80 -13.80 -9.16
CA ARG A 181 9.57 -13.36 -9.84
C ARG A 181 8.52 -14.47 -9.85
N ILE A 182 8.91 -15.69 -10.21
CA ILE A 182 8.01 -16.85 -10.25
C ILE A 182 7.45 -17.13 -8.84
N MET A 183 8.30 -17.03 -7.82
CA MET A 183 7.97 -17.34 -6.44
C MET A 183 7.37 -16.15 -5.66
N ASN A 184 7.14 -15.01 -6.33
CA ASN A 184 6.65 -13.77 -5.74
C ASN A 184 7.36 -13.42 -4.41
N CYS A 185 8.68 -13.36 -4.45
CA CYS A 185 9.52 -13.03 -3.30
C CYS A 185 10.72 -12.18 -3.70
N HIS A 186 11.43 -11.61 -2.72
CA HIS A 186 12.63 -10.84 -3.00
C HIS A 186 13.80 -11.76 -3.38
N ARG A 187 14.61 -11.37 -4.38
CA ARG A 187 15.77 -12.17 -4.84
C ARG A 187 16.75 -12.56 -3.74
N LEU A 188 16.90 -11.72 -2.72
CA LEU A 188 17.77 -12.00 -1.57
C LEU A 188 17.22 -13.13 -0.71
N THR A 189 15.90 -13.31 -0.65
CA THR A 189 15.29 -14.42 0.08
C THR A 189 15.65 -15.75 -0.60
N VAL A 190 15.57 -15.82 -1.92
CA VAL A 190 16.01 -16.98 -2.71
C VAL A 190 17.51 -17.21 -2.54
N SER A 191 18.31 -16.16 -2.67
CA SER A 191 19.77 -16.25 -2.48
C SER A 191 20.14 -16.78 -1.09
N LYS A 192 19.53 -16.23 -0.03
CA LYS A 192 19.80 -16.64 1.36
C LYS A 192 19.41 -18.08 1.61
N ILE A 193 18.24 -18.53 1.14
CA ILE A 193 17.82 -19.91 1.38
C ILE A 193 18.68 -20.91 0.63
N CYS A 194 19.10 -20.58 -0.60
CA CYS A 194 20.02 -21.43 -1.36
C CYS A 194 21.41 -21.51 -0.70
N GLU A 195 21.91 -20.40 -0.14
CA GLU A 195 23.17 -20.37 0.61
C GLU A 195 23.07 -21.14 1.92
N GLU A 196 22.01 -20.92 2.71
CA GLU A 196 21.81 -21.58 4.01
C GLU A 196 21.62 -23.10 3.89
N ARG A 197 21.03 -23.57 2.77
CA ARG A 197 20.76 -24.99 2.54
C ARG A 197 21.72 -25.67 1.56
N GLY A 198 22.73 -24.94 1.06
CA GLY A 198 23.78 -25.49 0.19
C GLY A 198 23.30 -25.96 -1.19
N TRP A 199 22.29 -25.30 -1.79
CA TRP A 199 21.73 -25.72 -3.09
C TRP A 199 22.44 -25.12 -4.32
N LEU A 200 23.57 -24.43 -4.12
CA LEU A 200 24.33 -23.86 -5.23
C LEU A 200 25.37 -24.87 -5.73
N SER A 201 25.50 -25.00 -7.05
CA SER A 201 26.67 -25.66 -7.64
C SER A 201 27.90 -24.76 -7.54
N ASP A 202 29.08 -25.37 -7.47
CA ASP A 202 30.37 -24.66 -7.35
C ASP A 202 30.58 -23.64 -8.48
N GLU A 203 30.17 -23.97 -9.70
CA GLU A 203 30.22 -23.09 -10.86
C GLU A 203 29.41 -21.79 -10.65
N ARG A 204 28.23 -21.89 -10.02
CA ARG A 204 27.36 -20.73 -9.74
C ARG A 204 27.91 -19.88 -8.61
N VAL A 205 28.53 -20.50 -7.60
CA VAL A 205 29.23 -19.78 -6.53
C VAL A 205 30.37 -18.96 -7.12
N GLU A 206 31.17 -19.55 -8.00
CA GLU A 206 32.33 -18.88 -8.61
C GLU A 206 31.92 -17.76 -9.57
N LYS A 207 30.93 -18.02 -10.44
CA LYS A 207 30.34 -16.99 -11.31
C LYS A 207 29.85 -15.79 -10.50
N ARG A 208 29.25 -16.04 -9.34
CA ARG A 208 28.77 -14.98 -8.46
C ARG A 208 29.91 -14.18 -7.82
N LYS A 209 30.96 -14.84 -7.31
CA LYS A 209 32.15 -14.15 -6.77
C LYS A 209 32.77 -13.24 -7.84
N ARG A 210 32.93 -13.75 -9.06
CA ARG A 210 33.43 -12.99 -10.22
C ARG A 210 32.56 -11.78 -10.53
N CYS A 211 31.23 -11.95 -10.64
CA CYS A 211 30.33 -10.82 -10.89
C CYS A 211 30.36 -9.78 -9.75
N GLN A 212 30.42 -10.20 -8.49
CA GLN A 212 30.53 -9.28 -7.36
C GLN A 212 31.84 -8.49 -7.37
N ALA A 213 32.96 -9.14 -7.72
CA ALA A 213 34.25 -8.48 -7.88
C ALA A 213 34.22 -7.43 -9.00
N ILE A 214 33.61 -7.75 -10.15
CA ILE A 214 33.43 -6.80 -11.27
C ILE A 214 32.58 -5.61 -10.83
N VAL A 215 31.46 -5.83 -10.14
CA VAL A 215 30.59 -4.75 -9.64
C VAL A 215 31.31 -3.86 -8.62
N LYS A 216 32.09 -4.45 -7.69
CA LYS A 216 32.92 -3.69 -6.75
C LYS A 216 33.98 -2.85 -7.47
N LYS A 217 34.66 -3.42 -8.47
CA LYS A 217 35.67 -2.73 -9.29
C LYS A 217 35.06 -1.57 -10.08
N ARG A 218 33.91 -1.80 -10.75
CA ARG A 218 33.17 -0.75 -11.48
C ARG A 218 32.68 0.37 -10.58
N LYS A 219 32.10 0.06 -9.41
CA LYS A 219 31.70 1.09 -8.44
C LYS A 219 32.86 1.94 -7.97
N LYS A 220 34.04 1.34 -7.76
CA LYS A 220 35.25 2.07 -7.34
C LYS A 220 35.74 3.02 -8.44
N ILE A 221 35.71 2.60 -9.70
CA ILE A 221 36.12 3.43 -10.86
C ILE A 221 35.13 4.58 -11.11
N GLN A 222 33.82 4.32 -11.06
CA GLN A 222 32.80 5.35 -11.31
C GLN A 222 32.66 6.40 -10.19
N LEU A 223 33.09 6.11 -8.95
CA LEU A 223 32.93 7.03 -7.82
C LEU A 223 34.07 8.04 -7.63
N PHE A 224 35.18 7.90 -8.36
CA PHE A 224 36.45 8.52 -7.95
C PHE A 224 37.15 9.39 -8.99
N TYR A 225 36.67 9.50 -10.22
CA TYR A 225 37.44 10.15 -11.27
C TYR A 225 36.77 11.43 -11.79
N CYS A 226 37.30 12.58 -11.37
CA CYS A 226 37.20 13.85 -12.07
C CYS A 226 38.59 14.14 -12.67
N PRO A 227 38.71 14.38 -13.99
CA PRO A 227 40.01 14.57 -14.65
C PRO A 227 40.63 15.96 -14.39
N VAL A 228 39.89 16.86 -13.73
CA VAL A 228 40.30 18.24 -13.44
C VAL A 228 40.23 18.53 -11.94
N SER A 229 40.96 19.56 -11.50
CA SER A 229 40.98 19.99 -10.11
C SER A 229 39.61 20.53 -9.66
N ASP A 230 39.43 20.66 -8.34
CA ASP A 230 38.18 21.18 -7.76
C ASP A 230 37.96 22.66 -8.17
N GLU A 231 39.04 23.44 -8.34
CA GLU A 231 39.00 24.85 -8.75
C GLU A 231 38.62 25.01 -10.23
N ASP A 232 39.28 24.24 -11.12
CA ASP A 232 38.98 24.25 -12.56
C ASP A 232 37.54 23.82 -12.85
N LEU A 233 37.01 22.89 -12.05
CA LEU A 233 35.62 22.44 -12.17
C LEU A 233 34.62 23.54 -11.85
N ILE A 234 34.91 24.36 -10.82
CA ILE A 234 34.08 25.51 -10.44
C ILE A 234 34.13 26.58 -11.53
N GLU A 235 35.30 26.82 -12.12
CA GLU A 235 35.46 27.77 -13.22
C GLU A 235 34.70 27.33 -14.48
N LEU A 236 34.82 26.05 -14.87
CA LEU A 236 34.03 25.45 -15.95
C LEU A 236 32.53 25.57 -15.68
N TYR A 237 32.11 25.40 -14.43
CA TYR A 237 30.71 25.57 -14.04
C TYR A 237 30.23 27.02 -14.15
N LYS A 238 31.06 28.01 -13.77
CA LYS A 238 30.78 29.44 -13.99
C LYS A 238 30.69 29.82 -15.47
N LYS A 239 31.25 29.02 -16.39
CA LYS A 239 31.22 29.28 -17.83
C LYS A 239 30.04 28.60 -18.54
N HIS A 240 29.74 27.35 -18.19
CA HIS A 240 28.78 26.52 -18.93
C HIS A 240 27.46 26.25 -18.21
N PHE A 241 27.39 26.49 -16.89
CA PHE A 241 26.19 26.44 -16.03
C PHE A 241 25.37 25.14 -16.08
N SER A 242 25.94 24.05 -16.61
CA SER A 242 25.26 22.76 -16.75
C SER A 242 26.24 21.63 -16.51
N ILE A 243 25.92 20.79 -15.52
CA ILE A 243 26.71 19.59 -15.18
C ILE A 243 26.81 18.65 -16.39
N THR A 244 25.75 18.55 -17.20
CA THR A 244 25.74 17.71 -18.40
C THR A 244 26.73 18.23 -19.44
N LYS A 245 26.73 19.55 -19.71
CA LYS A 245 27.69 20.16 -20.66
C LYS A 245 29.14 20.01 -20.19
N ILE A 246 29.39 20.16 -18.90
CA ILE A 246 30.73 20.01 -18.33
C ILE A 246 31.16 18.54 -18.38
N ALA A 247 30.24 17.60 -18.15
CA ALA A 247 30.51 16.18 -18.28
C ALA A 247 30.91 15.81 -19.72
N ASP A 248 30.24 16.40 -20.72
CA ASP A 248 30.60 16.22 -22.13
C ASP A 248 31.99 16.80 -22.46
N ILE A 249 32.30 18.01 -21.97
CA ILE A 249 33.61 18.66 -22.16
C ILE A 249 34.74 17.82 -21.55
N LEU A 250 34.52 17.30 -20.33
CA LEU A 250 35.50 16.51 -19.61
C LEU A 250 35.53 15.04 -20.06
N SER A 251 34.70 14.65 -21.04
CA SER A 251 34.55 13.27 -21.50
C SER A 251 34.27 12.27 -20.36
N VAL A 252 33.50 12.71 -19.35
CA VAL A 252 33.09 11.90 -18.20
C VAL A 252 31.59 11.70 -18.19
N HIS A 253 31.13 10.59 -17.60
CA HIS A 253 29.70 10.37 -17.42
C HIS A 253 29.13 11.36 -16.38
N SER A 254 28.02 12.02 -16.70
CA SER A 254 27.34 13.03 -15.83
C SER A 254 27.09 12.57 -14.39
N ASN A 255 26.63 11.34 -14.20
CA ASN A 255 26.46 10.72 -12.88
C ASN A 255 27.78 10.60 -12.08
N ALA A 256 28.91 10.33 -12.73
CA ALA A 256 30.21 10.24 -12.06
C ALA A 256 30.64 11.62 -11.54
N LEU A 257 30.50 12.65 -12.39
CA LEU A 257 30.79 14.03 -12.01
C LEU A 257 29.88 14.53 -10.87
N THR A 258 28.58 14.19 -10.93
CA THR A 258 27.62 14.54 -9.87
C THR A 258 27.96 13.88 -8.54
N ASN A 259 28.37 12.60 -8.55
CA ASN A 259 28.79 11.89 -7.35
C ASN A 259 30.11 12.45 -6.79
N TYR A 260 31.04 12.85 -7.66
CA TYR A 260 32.28 13.51 -7.28
C TYR A 260 32.01 14.84 -6.54
N ILE A 261 31.19 15.71 -7.13
CA ILE A 261 30.78 17.01 -6.55
C ILE A 261 30.12 16.83 -5.18
N LYS A 262 29.18 15.87 -5.06
CA LYS A 262 28.49 15.58 -3.79
C LYS A 262 29.44 15.12 -2.69
N ARG A 263 30.45 14.33 -3.04
CA ARG A 263 31.40 13.79 -2.07
C ARG A 263 32.45 14.80 -1.62
N LYS A 264 32.88 15.67 -2.54
CA LYS A 264 33.84 16.75 -2.25
C LYS A 264 33.22 17.97 -1.57
N GLY A 265 31.90 18.01 -1.41
CA GLY A 265 31.19 19.11 -0.75
C GLY A 265 31.06 20.38 -1.62
N ILE A 266 31.38 20.29 -2.91
CA ILE A 266 31.37 21.45 -3.83
C ILE A 266 29.92 21.86 -4.19
N TYR A 267 28.94 21.00 -3.88
CA TYR A 267 27.53 21.20 -4.24
C TYR A 267 26.95 22.54 -3.73
N GLU A 268 27.28 22.95 -2.51
CA GLU A 268 26.81 24.21 -1.92
C GLU A 268 27.37 25.44 -2.66
N GLN A 269 28.62 25.37 -3.11
CA GLN A 269 29.26 26.46 -3.86
C GLN A 269 28.60 26.62 -5.25
N LEU A 270 28.27 25.52 -5.92
CA LEU A 270 27.56 25.55 -7.21
C LEU A 270 26.13 26.09 -7.07
N GLN A 271 25.45 25.82 -5.94
CA GLN A 271 24.13 26.37 -5.67
C GLN A 271 24.16 27.90 -5.49
N LYS A 272 25.14 28.43 -4.75
CA LYS A 272 25.34 29.89 -4.61
C LYS A 272 25.56 30.56 -5.97
N ILE A 273 26.39 29.96 -6.83
CA ILE A 273 26.64 30.45 -8.19
C ILE A 273 25.33 30.47 -9.01
N ASN A 274 24.48 29.45 -8.91
CA ASN A 274 23.19 29.42 -9.60
C ASN A 274 22.22 30.50 -9.08
N GLU A 275 22.21 30.79 -7.77
CA GLU A 275 21.38 31.83 -7.18
C GLU A 275 21.81 33.23 -7.61
N GLU A 276 23.11 33.52 -7.59
CA GLU A 276 23.67 34.80 -8.08
C GLU A 276 23.31 35.05 -9.55
N GLN A 277 23.33 34.01 -10.40
CA GLN A 277 22.95 34.13 -11.80
C GLN A 277 21.44 34.37 -11.99
N ARG A 278 20.58 33.70 -11.20
CA ARG A 278 19.13 33.95 -11.22
C ARG A 278 18.79 35.39 -10.85
N LEU A 279 19.52 35.97 -9.90
CA LEU A 279 19.35 37.37 -9.52
C LEU A 279 19.78 38.32 -10.66
N LYS A 280 20.89 38.04 -11.34
CA LYS A 280 21.38 38.83 -12.49
C LYS A 280 20.45 38.79 -13.71
N VAL A 281 19.81 37.65 -13.99
CA VAL A 281 18.85 37.53 -15.11
C VAL A 281 17.54 38.26 -14.78
N LYS A 282 17.08 38.18 -13.52
CA LYS A 282 15.90 38.93 -13.07
C LYS A 282 16.10 40.44 -13.15
N SER A 283 17.26 40.95 -12.72
CA SER A 283 17.54 42.40 -12.79
C SER A 283 17.64 42.91 -14.23
N LYS A 284 18.26 42.15 -15.14
CA LYS A 284 18.29 42.50 -16.58
C LYS A 284 16.91 42.53 -17.22
N GLY A 285 16.08 41.51 -16.97
CA GLY A 285 14.72 41.46 -17.52
C GLY A 285 13.79 42.53 -16.95
N GLN A 286 14.08 43.04 -15.75
CA GLN A 286 13.34 44.14 -15.15
C GLN A 286 13.72 45.49 -15.79
N ILE A 287 15.02 45.72 -16.02
CA ILE A 287 15.53 46.89 -16.76
C ILE A 287 15.01 46.92 -18.20
N GLU A 288 14.99 45.78 -18.89
CA GLU A 288 14.48 45.71 -20.28
C GLU A 288 12.96 45.97 -20.36
N ARG A 289 12.18 45.56 -19.35
CA ARG A 289 10.75 45.87 -19.27
C ARG A 289 10.48 47.35 -18.99
N GLU A 290 11.21 47.94 -18.05
CA GLU A 290 11.12 49.36 -17.73
C GLU A 290 11.55 50.26 -18.92
N SER A 291 12.46 49.78 -19.77
CA SER A 291 12.90 50.48 -20.99
C SER A 291 11.93 50.37 -22.17
N LEU A 292 10.97 49.43 -22.13
CA LEU A 292 9.93 49.25 -23.16
C LEU A 292 8.63 49.97 -22.82
N GLU A 293 8.48 50.44 -21.58
CA GLU A 293 7.31 51.17 -21.08
C GLU A 293 7.50 52.70 -21.07
N GLN A 294 8.68 53.21 -21.49
CA GLN A 294 9.01 54.63 -21.73
C GLN A 294 9.07 54.94 -23.22
#